data_AF-R7ZXC7-F1
#
_entry.id   AF-R7ZXC7-F1
#
_cell.length_a   1.000
_cell.length_b   1.000
_cell.length_c   1.000
_cell.angle_alpha   90.00
_cell.angle_beta   90.00
_cell.angle_gamma   90.00
#
_symmetry.space_group_name_H-M   'P 1'
#
loop_
_entity.id
_entity.type
_entity.pdbx_description
1 polymer ?
#
loop_
_entity_poly.entity_id
_entity_poly.type
_entity_poly.pdbx_seq_one_letter_code
_entity_poly.pdbx_strand_id
1 'polypeptide(L)'
;MDDRLKYLVEKYWGGDTSLEEEGELKRLLGMTDQYPELRDFLAGADQLAKLETAMEQPKRRGKGFSWIVFMRVAAVFLGGVLLLAYWYTVEKQRQQEAAYLQVVEAFQLIQFNMAKGTAELELMADFRHLNTAGQLFNITETGEEK
;
A
#
# COMPACT_ATOMS: atom_id res chain seq x y z
N MET A 1 52.41 24.89 -51.18
CA MET A 1 51.73 23.75 -50.53
C MET A 1 52.07 23.74 -49.05
N ASP A 2 53.33 23.93 -48.71
CA ASP A 2 53.86 23.94 -47.34
C ASP A 2 53.19 24.98 -46.42
N ASP A 3 52.86 26.18 -46.93
CA ASP A 3 52.17 27.22 -46.13
C ASP A 3 50.75 26.81 -45.72
N ARG A 4 50.03 26.08 -46.59
CA ARG A 4 48.68 25.57 -46.31
C ARG A 4 48.73 24.44 -45.29
N LEU A 5 49.72 23.55 -45.41
CA LEU A 5 49.94 22.47 -44.45
C LEU A 5 50.27 23.05 -43.07
N LYS A 6 51.20 24.01 -42.99
CA LYS A 6 51.59 24.66 -41.73
C LYS A 6 50.40 25.34 -41.05
N TYR A 7 49.59 26.07 -41.83
CA TYR A 7 48.36 26.69 -41.32
C TYR A 7 47.37 25.66 -40.75
N LEU A 8 47.15 24.55 -41.45
CA LEU A 8 46.25 23.49 -41.00
C LEU A 8 46.78 22.77 -39.76
N VAL A 9 48.10 22.56 -39.67
CA VAL A 9 48.74 21.96 -38.49
C VAL A 9 48.58 22.86 -37.26
N GLU A 10 48.85 24.16 -37.39
CA GLU A 10 48.68 25.12 -36.30
C GLU A 10 47.23 25.20 -35.84
N LYS A 11 46.28 25.23 -36.80
CA LYS A 11 44.84 25.23 -36.51
C LYS A 11 44.38 23.94 -35.83
N TYR A 12 44.94 22.79 -36.23
CA TYR A 12 44.65 21.49 -35.62
C TYR A 12 45.11 21.43 -34.16
N TRP A 13 46.32 21.92 -33.87
CA TRP A 13 46.80 22.06 -32.49
C TRP A 13 46.02 23.10 -31.69
N GLY A 14 45.45 24.11 -32.36
CA GLY A 14 44.52 25.08 -31.75
C GLY A 14 43.12 24.52 -31.47
N GLY A 15 42.76 23.36 -32.03
CA GLY A 15 41.43 22.77 -31.86
C GLY A 15 40.31 23.46 -32.64
N ASP A 16 40.65 24.34 -33.59
CA ASP A 16 39.69 25.14 -34.37
C ASP A 16 39.36 24.50 -35.74
N THR A 17 39.86 23.30 -36.03
CA THR A 17 39.69 22.63 -37.33
C THR A 17 38.27 22.14 -37.57
N SER A 18 37.82 22.23 -38.83
CA SER A 18 36.61 21.56 -39.29
C SER A 18 36.92 20.14 -39.78
N LEU A 19 35.89 19.29 -39.86
CA LEU A 19 36.02 17.91 -40.38
C LEU A 19 36.54 17.86 -41.83
N GLU A 20 36.18 18.85 -42.65
CA GLU A 20 36.67 18.95 -44.03
C GLU A 20 38.16 19.30 -44.08
N GLU A 21 38.59 20.20 -43.19
CA GLU A 21 39.99 20.61 -43.05
C GLU A 21 40.89 19.50 -42.51
N GLU A 22 40.38 18.66 -41.61
CA GLU A 22 41.09 17.47 -41.12
C GLU A 22 41.27 16.42 -42.22
N GLY A 23 40.27 16.24 -43.09
CA GLY A 23 40.39 15.41 -44.28
C GLY A 23 41.45 15.94 -45.26
N GLU A 24 41.48 17.27 -45.46
CA GLU A 24 42.51 17.94 -46.26
C GLU A 24 43.91 17.76 -45.65
N LEU A 25 44.05 17.95 -44.34
CA LEU A 25 45.29 17.79 -43.58
C LEU A 25 45.85 16.36 -43.70
N LYS A 26 45.00 15.34 -43.51
CA LYS A 26 45.39 13.93 -43.68
C LYS A 26 45.90 13.64 -45.09
N ARG A 27 45.23 14.18 -46.12
CA ARG A 27 45.66 14.00 -47.51
C ARG A 27 47.00 14.67 -47.77
N LEU A 28 47.21 15.89 -47.28
CA LEU A 28 48.46 16.62 -47.46
C LEU A 28 49.62 15.95 -46.72
N LEU A 29 49.39 15.46 -45.49
CA LEU A 29 50.37 14.68 -44.71
C LEU A 29 50.73 13.33 -45.36
N GLY A 30 49.85 12.76 -46.20
CA GLY A 30 50.16 11.55 -46.98
C GLY A 30 51.03 11.81 -48.21
N MET A 31 51.13 13.07 -48.66
CA MET A 31 51.91 13.47 -49.84
C MET A 31 53.27 14.09 -49.50
N THR A 32 53.57 14.25 -48.21
CA THR A 32 54.79 14.91 -47.70
C THR A 32 55.35 14.15 -46.50
N ASP A 33 56.66 14.20 -46.32
CA ASP A 33 57.32 13.67 -45.11
C ASP A 33 57.53 14.74 -44.03
N GLN A 34 56.95 15.93 -44.23
CA GLN A 34 56.91 16.97 -43.21
C GLN A 34 55.93 16.55 -42.10
N TYR A 35 56.38 16.58 -40.84
CA TYR A 35 55.62 16.18 -39.63
C TYR A 35 55.28 14.67 -39.55
N PRO A 36 56.29 13.78 -39.51
CA PRO A 36 56.08 12.33 -39.43
C PRO A 36 55.31 11.91 -38.17
N GLU A 37 55.54 12.58 -37.03
CA GLU A 37 54.86 12.31 -35.77
C GLU A 37 53.34 12.53 -35.85
N LEU A 38 52.90 13.61 -36.51
CA LEU A 38 51.48 13.92 -36.67
C LEU A 38 50.80 12.94 -37.64
N ARG A 39 51.50 12.55 -38.70
CA ARG A 39 51.03 11.54 -39.66
C ARG A 39 50.80 10.19 -38.96
N ASP A 40 51.78 9.76 -38.17
CA ASP A 40 51.72 8.48 -37.47
C ASP A 40 50.66 8.49 -36.35
N PHE A 41 50.51 9.63 -35.66
CA PHE A 41 49.44 9.84 -34.68
C PHE A 41 48.04 9.72 -35.32
N LEU A 42 47.79 10.42 -36.42
CA LEU A 42 46.51 10.37 -37.13
C LEU A 42 46.22 8.98 -37.70
N ALA A 43 47.24 8.30 -38.22
CA ALA A 43 47.13 6.93 -38.70
C ALA A 43 46.82 5.95 -37.56
N GLY A 44 47.45 6.12 -36.40
CA GLY A 44 47.16 5.35 -35.18
C GLY A 44 45.73 5.58 -34.69
N ALA A 45 45.27 6.83 -34.66
CA ALA A 45 43.89 7.17 -34.30
C ALA A 45 42.87 6.50 -35.24
N ASP A 46 43.13 6.50 -36.56
CA ASP A 46 42.27 5.82 -37.53
C ASP A 46 42.29 4.28 -37.36
N GLN A 47 43.41 3.71 -36.95
CA GLN A 47 43.50 2.28 -36.63
C GLN A 47 42.73 1.94 -35.35
N LEU A 48 42.83 2.77 -34.31
CA LEU A 48 42.05 2.62 -33.07
C LEU A 48 40.55 2.82 -33.31
N ALA A 49 40.15 3.79 -34.14
CA ALA A 49 38.76 4.00 -34.52
C ALA A 49 38.18 2.81 -35.31
N LYS A 50 39.03 2.07 -36.05
CA LYS A 50 38.65 0.80 -36.69
C LYS A 50 38.66 -0.38 -35.70
N LEU A 51 39.38 -0.26 -34.58
CA LEU A 51 39.48 -1.27 -33.53
C LEU A 51 38.34 -1.16 -32.50
N GLU A 52 37.74 0.02 -32.35
CA GLU A 52 36.55 0.29 -31.54
C GLU A 52 35.27 -0.07 -32.30
N THR A 53 34.32 -0.89 -31.83
CA THR A 53 34.16 -1.63 -30.58
C THR A 53 33.12 -2.74 -30.83
N ALA A 54 33.51 -4.00 -30.72
CA ALA A 54 32.55 -5.08 -30.41
C ALA A 54 32.21 -5.07 -28.90
N MET A 55 32.18 -3.89 -28.28
CA MET A 55 31.58 -3.75 -26.96
C MET A 55 30.08 -3.75 -27.20
N GLU A 56 29.42 -4.84 -26.79
CA GLU A 56 27.98 -4.84 -26.64
C GLU A 56 27.60 -3.62 -25.80
N GLN A 57 27.03 -2.60 -26.44
CA GLN A 57 26.40 -1.51 -25.69
C GLN A 57 25.46 -2.19 -24.68
N PRO A 58 25.55 -1.88 -23.37
CA PRO A 58 24.67 -2.50 -22.40
C PRO A 58 23.26 -2.21 -22.87
N LYS A 59 22.55 -3.26 -23.32
CA LYS A 59 21.19 -3.15 -23.83
C LYS A 59 20.44 -2.35 -22.79
N ARG A 60 20.08 -1.10 -23.12
CA ARG A 60 19.26 -0.27 -22.26
C ARG A 60 18.00 -1.09 -22.04
N ARG A 61 17.92 -1.79 -20.90
CA ARG A 61 16.69 -2.48 -20.50
C ARG A 61 15.68 -1.37 -20.42
N GLY A 62 14.85 -1.28 -21.47
CA GLY A 62 13.80 -0.29 -21.54
C GLY A 62 13.09 -0.34 -20.20
N LYS A 63 12.93 0.82 -19.58
CA LYS A 63 12.16 1.00 -18.34
C LYS A 63 10.68 0.81 -18.69
N GLY A 64 10.36 -0.33 -19.30
CA GLY A 64 9.03 -0.75 -19.66
C GLY A 64 8.34 -1.09 -18.37
N PHE A 65 7.26 -0.38 -18.10
CA PHE A 65 6.34 -0.69 -17.03
C PHE A 65 5.98 -2.17 -17.11
N SER A 66 6.56 -2.98 -16.22
CA SER A 66 6.30 -4.40 -16.20
C SER A 66 4.93 -4.60 -15.58
N TRP A 67 3.95 -4.88 -16.43
CA TRP A 67 2.58 -5.21 -16.03
C TRP A 67 2.53 -6.31 -14.95
N ILE A 68 3.52 -7.21 -14.94
CA ILE A 68 3.69 -8.24 -13.93
C ILE A 68 4.03 -7.64 -12.55
N VAL A 69 4.92 -6.65 -12.49
CA VAL A 69 5.26 -5.96 -11.24
C VAL A 69 4.05 -5.18 -10.72
N PHE A 70 3.33 -4.51 -11.61
CA PHE A 70 2.09 -3.80 -11.24
C PHE A 70 1.01 -4.76 -10.69
N MET A 71 0.78 -5.89 -11.36
CA MET A 71 -0.18 -6.90 -10.90
C MET A 71 0.20 -7.48 -9.53
N ARG A 72 1.49 -7.69 -9.25
CA ARG A 72 1.94 -8.15 -7.93
C ARG A 72 1.62 -7.13 -6.83
N VAL A 73 1.86 -5.85 -7.10
CA VAL A 73 1.54 -4.78 -6.14
C VAL A 73 0.02 -4.66 -5.94
N ALA A 74 -0.76 -4.71 -7.02
CA ALA A 74 -2.22 -4.65 -6.96
C ALA A 74 -2.82 -5.83 -6.17
N ALA A 75 -2.27 -7.05 -6.34
CA ALA A 75 -2.72 -8.24 -5.62
C ALA A 75 -2.49 -8.12 -4.10
N VAL A 76 -1.34 -7.59 -3.67
CA VAL A 76 -1.06 -7.35 -2.25
C VAL A 76 -2.00 -6.29 -1.69
N PHE A 77 -2.24 -5.21 -2.43
CA PHE A 77 -3.16 -4.15 -2.02
C PHE A 77 -4.60 -4.67 -1.86
N LEU A 78 -5.12 -5.39 -2.87
CA LEU A 78 -6.45 -5.97 -2.82
C LEU A 78 -6.58 -7.01 -1.70
N GLY A 79 -5.57 -7.87 -1.53
CA GLY A 79 -5.54 -8.84 -0.44
C GLY A 79 -5.59 -8.17 0.94
N GLY A 80 -4.83 -7.09 1.14
CA GLY A 80 -4.84 -6.32 2.38
C GLY A 80 -6.19 -5.65 2.66
N VAL A 81 -6.81 -5.04 1.66
CA VAL A 81 -8.14 -4.41 1.79
C VAL A 81 -9.21 -5.44 2.14
N LEU A 82 -9.20 -6.61 1.48
CA LEU A 82 -10.17 -7.67 1.77
C LEU A 82 -9.99 -8.25 3.17
N LEU A 83 -8.74 -8.43 3.63
CA LEU A 83 -8.46 -8.87 5.00
C LEU A 83 -8.95 -7.86 6.05
N LEU A 84 -8.72 -6.57 5.84
CA LEU A 84 -9.20 -5.52 6.73
C LEU A 84 -10.73 -5.45 6.76
N ALA A 85 -11.37 -5.55 5.60
CA ALA A 85 -12.83 -5.57 5.52
C ALA A 85 -13.42 -6.78 6.26
N TYR A 86 -12.84 -7.97 6.08
CA TYR A 86 -13.27 -9.17 6.79
C TYR A 86 -13.12 -9.02 8.31
N TRP A 87 -11.96 -8.56 8.78
CA TRP A 87 -11.72 -8.29 10.20
C TRP A 87 -12.74 -7.32 10.78
N TYR A 88 -13.01 -6.21 10.07
CA TYR A 88 -14.00 -5.23 10.50
C TYR A 88 -15.41 -5.83 10.60
N THR A 89 -15.81 -6.68 9.64
CA THR A 89 -17.12 -7.33 9.71
C THR A 89 -17.25 -8.30 10.87
N VAL A 90 -16.21 -9.09 11.15
CA VAL A 90 -16.19 -10.04 12.26
C VAL A 90 -16.24 -9.31 13.60
N GLU A 91 -15.45 -8.24 13.75
CA GLU A 91 -15.42 -7.45 14.97
C GLU A 91 -16.77 -6.79 15.23
N LYS A 92 -17.40 -6.24 14.19
CA LYS A 92 -18.74 -5.65 14.30
C LYS A 92 -19.79 -6.69 14.72
N GLN A 93 -19.74 -7.90 14.17
CA GLN A 93 -20.64 -8.99 14.58
C GLN A 93 -20.44 -9.36 16.05
N ARG A 94 -19.18 -9.49 16.50
CA ARG A 94 -18.87 -9.76 17.90
C ARG A 94 -19.41 -8.70 18.86
N GLN A 95 -19.31 -7.43 18.49
CA GLN A 95 -19.87 -6.34 19.30
C GLN A 95 -21.40 -6.40 19.35
N GLN A 96 -22.05 -6.76 18.25
CA GLN A 96 -23.51 -6.94 18.21
C GLN A 96 -23.96 -8.12 19.08
N GLU A 97 -23.26 -9.25 19.02
CA GLU A 97 -23.53 -10.42 19.86
C GLU A 97 -23.36 -10.08 21.35
N ALA A 98 -22.27 -9.40 21.72
CA ALA A 98 -22.02 -8.98 23.09
C ALA A 98 -23.13 -8.04 23.61
N ALA A 99 -23.55 -7.06 22.81
CA ALA A 99 -24.64 -6.16 23.17
C ALA A 99 -25.97 -6.90 23.30
N TYR A 100 -26.26 -7.85 22.40
CA TYR A 100 -27.46 -8.68 22.48
C TYR A 100 -27.50 -9.51 23.77
N LEU A 101 -26.39 -10.16 24.13
CA LEU A 101 -26.29 -10.97 25.34
C LEU A 101 -26.54 -10.13 26.61
N GLN A 102 -25.97 -8.93 26.68
CA GLN A 102 -26.21 -8.01 27.82
C GLN A 102 -27.69 -7.62 27.95
N VAL A 103 -28.34 -7.34 26.82
CA VAL A 103 -29.76 -6.98 26.81
C VAL A 103 -30.62 -8.18 27.24
N VAL A 104 -30.32 -9.38 26.77
CA VAL A 104 -31.03 -10.60 27.16
C VAL A 104 -30.88 -10.88 28.66
N GLU A 105 -29.68 -10.75 29.20
CA GLU A 105 -29.42 -10.91 30.64
C GLU A 105 -30.25 -9.90 31.47
N ALA A 106 -30.28 -8.63 31.05
CA ALA A 106 -31.10 -7.62 31.70
C ALA A 106 -32.60 -7.97 31.62
N PHE A 107 -33.09 -8.46 30.48
CA PHE A 107 -34.48 -8.90 30.34
C PHE A 107 -34.82 -10.10 31.22
N GLN A 108 -33.90 -11.06 31.39
CA GLN A 108 -34.08 -12.19 32.30
C GLN A 108 -34.21 -11.70 33.75
N LEU A 109 -33.39 -10.74 34.16
CA LEU A 109 -33.46 -10.16 35.50
C LEU A 109 -34.77 -9.38 35.73
N ILE A 110 -35.23 -8.64 34.72
CA ILE A 110 -36.54 -7.95 34.78
C ILE A 110 -37.67 -8.97 34.91
N GLN A 111 -37.67 -10.02 34.09
CA GLN A 111 -38.69 -11.07 34.14
C GLN A 111 -38.71 -11.78 35.49
N PHE A 112 -37.54 -12.09 36.05
CA PHE A 112 -37.44 -12.69 37.39
C PHE A 112 -38.06 -11.79 38.47
N ASN A 113 -37.73 -10.50 38.46
CA ASN A 113 -38.30 -9.54 39.42
C ASN A 113 -39.81 -9.33 39.21
N MET A 114 -40.29 -9.31 37.96
CA MET A 114 -41.73 -9.25 37.67
C MET A 114 -42.45 -10.49 38.18
N ALA A 115 -41.95 -11.70 37.90
CA ALA A 115 -42.54 -12.95 38.35
C ALA A 115 -42.63 -13.02 39.88
N LYS A 116 -41.59 -12.53 40.57
CA LYS A 116 -41.60 -12.40 42.04
C LYS A 116 -42.67 -11.40 42.51
N GLY A 117 -42.76 -10.23 41.87
CA GLY A 117 -43.78 -9.23 42.19
C GLY A 117 -45.21 -9.74 41.95
N THR A 118 -45.45 -10.48 40.87
CA THR A 118 -46.78 -11.09 40.61
C THR A 118 -47.14 -12.15 41.62
N ALA A 119 -46.18 -12.99 42.05
CA ALA A 119 -46.42 -14.01 43.07
C ALA A 119 -46.73 -13.39 44.44
N GLU A 120 -46.04 -12.30 44.81
CA GLU A 120 -46.35 -11.54 46.04
C GLU A 120 -47.75 -10.90 45.97
N LEU A 121 -48.15 -10.38 44.81
CA LEU A 121 -49.49 -9.83 44.61
C LEU A 121 -50.59 -10.90 44.65
N GLU A 122 -50.34 -12.09 44.10
CA GLU A 122 -51.26 -13.23 44.14
C GLU A 122 -51.46 -13.73 45.59
N LEU A 123 -50.38 -13.90 46.35
CA LEU A 123 -50.45 -14.20 47.78
C LEU A 123 -51.24 -13.13 48.55
N MET A 124 -51.01 -11.84 48.27
CA MET A 124 -51.79 -10.76 48.88
C MET A 124 -53.27 -10.80 48.50
N ALA A 125 -53.63 -11.21 47.29
CA ALA A 125 -55.02 -11.38 46.87
C ALA A 125 -55.69 -12.54 47.64
N ASP A 126 -55.00 -13.68 47.76
CA ASP A 126 -55.49 -14.84 48.53
C ASP A 126 -55.67 -14.51 50.02
N PHE A 127 -54.71 -13.82 50.63
CA PHE A 127 -54.87 -13.33 52.01
C PHE A 127 -56.02 -12.34 52.14
N ARG A 128 -56.28 -11.52 51.13
CA ARG A 128 -57.43 -10.59 51.13
C ARG A 128 -58.74 -11.37 51.12
N HIS A 129 -58.87 -12.42 50.32
CA HIS A 129 -60.06 -13.28 50.30
C HIS A 129 -60.29 -14.00 51.63
N LEU A 130 -59.23 -14.52 52.26
CA LEU A 130 -59.29 -15.13 53.59
C LEU A 130 -59.70 -14.13 54.67
N ASN A 131 -59.17 -12.90 54.62
CA ASN A 131 -59.52 -11.85 55.59
C ASN A 131 -60.93 -11.27 55.33
N THR A 132 -61.40 -11.26 54.08
CA THR A 132 -62.76 -10.82 53.73
C THR A 132 -63.80 -11.81 54.25
N ALA A 133 -63.49 -13.11 54.29
CA ALA A 133 -64.33 -14.10 54.97
C ALA A 133 -64.44 -13.81 56.48
N GLY A 134 -63.33 -13.44 57.14
CA GLY A 134 -63.34 -13.01 58.55
C GLY A 134 -64.06 -11.68 58.82
N GLN A 135 -64.31 -10.86 57.79
CA GLN A 135 -65.12 -9.63 57.89
C GLN A 135 -66.59 -9.86 57.53
N LEU A 136 -66.89 -10.80 56.63
CA LEU A 136 -68.26 -11.21 56.28
C LEU A 136 -68.91 -12.05 57.38
N PHE A 137 -68.11 -12.90 58.04
CA PHE A 137 -68.49 -13.57 59.28
C PHE A 137 -67.97 -12.72 60.43
N ASN A 138 -68.75 -11.73 60.86
CA ASN A 138 -68.50 -10.98 62.08
C ASN A 138 -68.64 -11.95 63.27
N ILE A 139 -67.63 -12.79 63.50
CA ILE A 139 -67.50 -13.64 64.68
C ILE A 139 -67.03 -12.74 65.82
N THR A 140 -67.88 -11.80 66.19
CA THR A 140 -67.89 -11.29 67.56
C THR A 140 -68.50 -12.43 68.35
N GLU A 141 -67.64 -13.24 68.95
CA GLU A 141 -68.02 -14.29 69.90
C GLU A 141 -68.95 -13.69 70.97
N THR A 142 -70.24 -13.96 70.83
CA THR A 142 -71.15 -14.02 71.96
C THR A 142 -70.69 -15.17 72.85
N GLY A 143 -70.14 -14.85 74.03
CA GLY A 143 -70.21 -15.70 75.20
C GLY A 143 -68.87 -16.07 75.85
N GLU A 144 -68.50 -15.34 76.90
CA GLU A 144 -68.15 -16.00 78.16
C GLU A 144 -68.93 -15.34 79.30
N GLU A 145 -69.62 -16.20 80.05
CA GLU A 145 -70.32 -15.94 81.29
C GLU A 145 -69.32 -15.62 82.43
N LYS A 146 -69.59 -14.56 83.19
CA LYS A 146 -69.89 -14.58 84.64
C LYS A 146 -70.01 -13.18 85.23
#